data_AF-A0A2W2C6T8-F1
#
_entry.id   AF-A0A2W2C6T8-F1
#
_cell.length_a   1.000
_cell.length_b   1.000
_cell.length_c   1.000
_cell.angle_alpha   90.00
_cell.angle_beta   90.00
_cell.angle_gamma   90.00
#
_symmetry.space_group_name_H-M   'P 1'
#
loop_
_entity.id
_entity.type
_entity.pdbx_description
1 polymer ?
#
loop_
_entity_poly.entity_id
_entity_poly.type
_entity_poly.pdbx_seq_one_letter_code
_entity_poly.pdbx_strand_id
1 'polypeptide(L)'
;MPQLPEIPVEHLPICNALVLHALGKGPEPGETSELEAFRSWILYESGAMGADDYECVVVLNQLEFEDDRVRFVLGLDDDAPISDAQRLAHAREFIDAYGDDGNNDPHYAECFQLPAPSGSKVFYCCVAELAGQSGIFADWYGCYLDRGEFFDRLRHDGYWVLSDPASRIPNDTIFARWYHPERRI
;
A
#
# COMPACT_ATOMS: atom_id res chain seq x y z
N MET A 1 11.92 -7.93 -6.30
CA MET A 1 11.34 -6.72 -6.92
C MET A 1 10.94 -7.08 -8.33
N PRO A 2 9.70 -6.79 -8.71
CA PRO A 2 9.20 -7.21 -10.00
C PRO A 2 9.82 -6.36 -11.08
N GLN A 3 10.65 -6.99 -11.89
CA GLN A 3 11.14 -6.39 -13.11
C GLN A 3 10.05 -6.63 -14.16
N LEU A 4 9.48 -5.55 -14.68
CA LEU A 4 8.54 -5.65 -15.80
C LEU A 4 9.21 -6.41 -16.95
N PRO A 5 8.45 -7.23 -17.70
CA PRO A 5 8.92 -7.77 -18.96
C PRO A 5 9.26 -6.62 -19.93
N GLU A 6 9.85 -6.97 -21.07
CA GLU A 6 10.15 -5.98 -22.12
C GLU A 6 8.89 -5.19 -22.47
N ILE A 7 8.97 -3.86 -22.34
CA ILE A 7 7.83 -2.97 -22.56
C ILE A 7 7.46 -2.99 -24.05
N PRO A 8 6.20 -3.34 -24.40
CA PRO A 8 5.74 -3.34 -25.78
C PRO A 8 5.92 -1.97 -26.45
N VAL A 9 6.16 -1.97 -27.76
CA VAL A 9 6.50 -0.78 -28.53
C VAL A 9 5.40 0.29 -28.45
N GLU A 10 4.14 -0.14 -28.40
CA GLU A 10 2.96 0.70 -28.22
C GLU A 10 2.93 1.45 -26.88
N HIS A 11 3.59 0.91 -25.85
CA HIS A 11 3.64 1.49 -24.51
C HIS A 11 4.90 2.34 -24.27
N LEU A 12 5.93 2.20 -25.12
CA LEU A 12 7.17 2.97 -25.01
C LEU A 12 6.96 4.50 -24.96
N PRO A 13 6.04 5.13 -25.74
CA PRO A 13 5.81 6.56 -25.65
C PRO A 13 5.37 7.01 -24.25
N ILE A 14 4.45 6.25 -23.62
CA ILE A 14 3.95 6.53 -22.27
C ILE A 14 5.04 6.30 -21.23
N CYS A 15 5.74 5.16 -21.30
CA CYS A 15 6.86 4.87 -20.40
C CYS A 15 7.92 5.98 -20.46
N ASN A 16 8.30 6.41 -21.67
CA ASN A 16 9.28 7.48 -21.85
C ASN A 16 8.79 8.83 -21.30
N ALA A 17 7.51 9.16 -21.48
CA ALA A 17 6.92 10.38 -20.93
C ALA A 17 6.94 10.38 -19.39
N LEU A 18 6.56 9.26 -18.76
CA LEU A 18 6.64 9.06 -17.31
C LEU A 18 8.07 9.20 -16.79
N VAL A 19 9.04 8.56 -17.45
CA VAL A 19 10.47 8.67 -17.10
C VAL A 19 10.97 10.11 -17.25
N LEU A 20 10.61 10.81 -18.32
CA LEU A 20 11.00 12.21 -18.50
C LEU A 20 10.39 13.13 -17.44
N HIS A 21 9.13 12.89 -17.07
CA HIS A 21 8.47 13.61 -15.99
C HIS A 21 9.20 13.43 -14.65
N ALA A 22 9.46 12.19 -14.26
CA ALA A 22 10.19 11.86 -13.03
C ALA A 22 11.57 12.52 -12.95
N LEU A 23 12.24 12.65 -14.09
CA LEU A 23 13.54 13.30 -14.22
C LEU A 23 13.47 14.84 -14.31
N GLY A 24 12.28 15.44 -14.19
CA GLY A 24 12.07 16.89 -14.32
C GLY A 24 12.31 17.43 -15.73
N LYS A 25 12.24 16.58 -16.75
CA LYS A 25 12.56 16.88 -18.16
C LYS A 25 11.33 16.90 -19.06
N GLY A 26 10.14 16.71 -18.50
CA GLY A 26 8.89 16.71 -19.23
C GLY A 26 7.69 16.98 -18.32
N PRO A 27 6.53 17.32 -18.89
CA PRO A 27 5.30 17.43 -18.13
C PRO A 27 4.84 16.07 -17.63
N GLU A 28 4.00 16.07 -16.59
CA GLU A 28 3.26 14.88 -16.19
C GLU A 28 2.36 14.42 -17.35
N PRO A 29 2.34 13.12 -17.70
CA PRO A 29 1.40 12.60 -18.69
C PRO A 29 -0.03 12.85 -18.24
N GLY A 30 -0.87 13.39 -19.14
CA GLY A 30 -2.29 13.56 -18.85
C GLY A 30 -3.02 12.22 -18.76
N GLU A 31 -4.20 12.23 -18.14
CA GLU A 31 -5.10 11.07 -18.11
C GLU A 31 -5.66 10.81 -19.52
N THR A 32 -5.10 9.81 -20.21
CA THR A 32 -5.52 9.38 -21.56
C THR A 32 -5.72 7.87 -21.63
N SER A 33 -6.40 7.39 -22.69
CA SER A 33 -6.60 5.96 -22.94
C SER A 33 -5.29 5.17 -23.08
N GLU A 34 -4.23 5.81 -23.58
CA GLU A 34 -2.91 5.20 -23.72
C GLU A 34 -2.23 5.01 -22.37
N LEU A 35 -2.38 5.97 -21.45
CA LEU A 35 -1.89 5.83 -20.07
C LEU A 35 -2.68 4.75 -19.33
N GLU A 36 -3.99 4.70 -19.49
CA GLU A 36 -4.85 3.66 -18.94
C GLU A 36 -4.49 2.26 -19.48
N ALA A 37 -4.24 2.16 -20.79
CA ALA A 37 -3.78 0.92 -21.41
C ALA A 37 -2.41 0.49 -20.87
N PHE A 38 -1.49 1.43 -20.66
CA PHE A 38 -0.18 1.14 -20.05
C PHE A 38 -0.30 0.65 -18.60
N ARG A 39 -1.13 1.31 -17.78
CA ARG A 39 -1.42 0.88 -16.40
C ARG A 39 -2.05 -0.51 -16.36
N SER A 40 -3.01 -0.78 -17.24
CA SER A 40 -3.66 -2.10 -17.36
C SER A 40 -2.66 -3.18 -17.77
N TRP A 41 -1.78 -2.87 -18.72
CA TRP A 41 -0.70 -3.77 -19.13
C TRP A 41 0.27 -4.06 -17.97
N ILE A 42 0.70 -3.03 -17.22
CA ILE A 42 1.53 -3.23 -16.03
C ILE A 42 0.86 -4.19 -15.05
N LEU A 43 -0.41 -3.94 -14.69
CA LEU A 43 -1.14 -4.77 -13.71
C LEU A 43 -1.35 -6.22 -14.19
N TYR A 44 -1.51 -6.41 -15.50
CA TYR A 44 -1.65 -7.72 -16.10
C TYR A 44 -0.32 -8.50 -16.09
N GLU A 45 0.77 -7.85 -16.50
CA GLU A 45 2.11 -8.47 -16.55
C GLU A 45 2.74 -8.63 -15.16
N SER A 46 2.38 -7.76 -14.22
CA SER A 46 2.67 -7.93 -12.79
C SER A 46 1.77 -8.98 -12.14
N GLY A 47 0.96 -9.67 -12.95
CA GLY A 47 -0.09 -10.60 -12.54
C GLY A 47 0.34 -11.50 -11.40
N ALA A 48 -0.34 -11.37 -10.27
CA ALA A 48 -0.24 -12.31 -9.15
C ALA A 48 1.19 -12.54 -8.63
N MET A 49 1.98 -11.48 -8.40
CA MET A 49 3.31 -11.63 -7.83
C MET A 49 3.24 -11.91 -6.33
N GLY A 50 3.99 -12.93 -5.91
CA GLY A 50 3.99 -13.46 -4.54
C GLY A 50 4.50 -12.48 -3.48
N ALA A 51 4.39 -12.90 -2.22
CA ALA A 51 4.61 -12.14 -0.98
C ALA A 51 5.92 -11.33 -0.84
N ASP A 52 6.86 -11.42 -1.79
CA ASP A 52 8.20 -10.83 -1.70
C ASP A 52 8.34 -9.48 -2.45
N ASP A 53 7.30 -9.02 -3.13
CA ASP A 53 7.39 -7.92 -4.12
C ASP A 53 6.57 -6.66 -3.82
N TYR A 54 5.75 -6.70 -2.78
CA TYR A 54 4.88 -5.62 -2.36
C TYR A 54 5.08 -5.28 -0.88
N GLU A 55 4.76 -4.05 -0.51
CA GLU A 55 4.64 -3.67 0.89
C GLU A 55 3.15 -3.62 1.25
N CYS A 56 2.71 -4.45 2.20
CA CYS A 56 1.34 -4.35 2.66
C CYS A 56 1.13 -2.97 3.28
N VAL A 57 0.04 -2.32 2.89
CA VAL A 57 -0.36 -1.04 3.43
C VAL A 57 -1.76 -1.11 3.96
N VAL A 58 -2.02 -0.37 5.02
CA VAL A 58 -3.36 -0.28 5.59
C VAL A 58 -3.84 1.14 5.51
N VAL A 59 -5.01 1.31 4.91
CA VAL A 59 -5.76 2.57 5.02
C VAL A 59 -6.16 2.71 6.47
N LEU A 60 -5.70 3.78 7.12
CA LEU A 60 -5.91 4.03 8.55
C LEU A 60 -7.38 3.96 9.01
N ASN A 61 -8.32 4.12 8.10
CA ASN A 61 -9.77 4.13 8.36
C ASN A 61 -10.45 2.76 8.23
N GLN A 62 -9.69 1.72 7.86
CA GLN A 62 -10.19 0.34 7.73
C GLN A 62 -9.77 -0.56 8.91
N LEU A 63 -8.88 -0.08 9.80
CA LEU A 63 -8.52 -0.75 11.04
C LEU A 63 -9.39 -0.25 12.19
N GLU A 64 -10.36 -1.05 12.60
CA GLU A 64 -11.18 -0.82 13.78
C GLU A 64 -10.64 -1.66 14.96
N PHE A 65 -10.23 -0.99 16.04
CA PHE A 65 -9.83 -1.64 17.27
C PHE A 65 -10.92 -1.51 18.33
N GLU A 66 -11.32 -2.62 18.92
CA GLU A 66 -12.39 -2.67 19.91
C GLU A 66 -11.99 -3.50 21.13
N ASP A 67 -12.38 -3.03 22.33
CA ASP A 67 -12.13 -3.78 23.57
C ASP A 67 -12.80 -5.16 23.56
N ASP A 68 -13.94 -5.30 22.89
CA ASP A 68 -14.67 -6.58 22.78
C ASP A 68 -13.86 -7.62 22.02
N ARG A 69 -13.11 -7.20 20.98
CA ARG A 69 -12.19 -8.09 20.27
C ARG A 69 -11.05 -8.54 21.17
N VAL A 70 -10.52 -7.66 22.01
CA VAL A 70 -9.48 -8.00 22.99
C VAL A 70 -10.02 -8.99 24.02
N ARG A 71 -11.21 -8.75 24.57
CA ARG A 71 -11.86 -9.67 25.52
C ARG A 71 -12.02 -11.06 24.92
N PHE A 72 -12.55 -11.12 23.70
CA PHE A 72 -12.74 -12.37 22.98
C PHE A 72 -11.42 -13.13 22.79
N VAL A 73 -10.37 -12.46 22.30
CA VAL A 73 -9.05 -13.07 22.06
C VAL A 73 -8.41 -13.55 23.37
N LEU A 74 -8.58 -12.80 24.45
CA LEU A 74 -8.02 -13.14 25.77
C LEU A 74 -8.91 -14.09 26.59
N GLY A 75 -10.11 -14.46 26.09
CA GLY A 75 -11.07 -15.30 26.82
C GLY A 75 -11.57 -14.66 28.12
N LEU A 76 -11.71 -13.34 28.14
CA LEU A 76 -12.23 -12.58 29.28
C LEU A 76 -13.75 -12.43 29.21
N ASP A 77 -14.38 -12.21 30.36
CA ASP A 77 -15.81 -11.87 30.44
C ASP A 77 -16.10 -10.53 29.72
N ASP A 78 -17.32 -10.37 29.20
CA ASP A 78 -17.74 -9.21 28.39
C ASP A 78 -17.59 -7.85 29.11
N ASP A 79 -17.61 -7.83 30.44
CA ASP A 79 -17.47 -6.62 31.25
C ASP A 79 -16.07 -6.45 31.86
N ALA A 80 -15.15 -7.38 31.60
CA ALA A 80 -13.80 -7.30 32.12
C ALA A 80 -13.10 -6.02 31.62
N PRO A 81 -12.42 -5.26 32.50
CA PRO A 81 -11.69 -4.07 32.08
C PRO A 81 -10.47 -4.46 31.24
N ILE A 82 -10.27 -3.74 30.13
CA ILE A 82 -9.09 -3.89 29.28
C ILE A 82 -8.10 -2.76 29.58
N SER A 83 -6.86 -3.13 29.85
CA SER A 83 -5.75 -2.20 30.07
C SER A 83 -5.11 -1.75 28.74
N ASP A 84 -4.49 -0.57 28.75
CA ASP A 84 -3.75 -0.04 27.60
C ASP A 84 -2.61 -0.96 27.13
N ALA A 85 -1.99 -1.69 28.06
CA ALA A 85 -0.97 -2.68 27.72
C ALA A 85 -1.56 -3.85 26.90
N GLN A 86 -2.77 -4.30 27.23
CA GLN A 86 -3.48 -5.33 26.46
C GLN A 86 -3.94 -4.81 25.11
N ARG A 87 -4.45 -3.58 25.04
CA ARG A 87 -4.81 -2.91 23.78
C ARG A 87 -3.62 -2.83 22.83
N LEU A 88 -2.48 -2.36 23.32
CA LEU A 88 -1.26 -2.27 22.53
C LEU A 88 -0.75 -3.65 22.09
N ALA A 89 -0.69 -4.62 23.00
CA ALA A 89 -0.23 -5.96 22.65
C ALA A 89 -1.08 -6.58 21.53
N HIS A 90 -2.41 -6.49 21.67
CA HIS A 90 -3.34 -6.97 20.66
C HIS A 90 -3.19 -6.21 19.33
N ALA A 91 -3.14 -4.88 19.36
CA ALA A 91 -2.99 -4.08 18.14
C ALA A 91 -1.70 -4.41 17.39
N ARG A 92 -0.57 -4.59 18.11
CA ARG A 92 0.71 -4.96 17.48
C ARG A 92 0.64 -6.34 16.83
N GLU A 93 0.12 -7.33 17.56
CA GLU A 93 -0.07 -8.69 17.03
C GLU A 93 -0.98 -8.68 15.78
N PHE A 94 -2.06 -7.90 15.82
CA PHE A 94 -2.96 -7.76 14.68
C PHE A 94 -2.28 -7.11 13.47
N ILE A 95 -1.53 -6.02 13.68
CA ILE A 95 -0.78 -5.34 12.63
C ILE A 95 0.28 -6.26 12.03
N ASP A 96 1.03 -6.99 12.86
CA ASP A 96 2.06 -7.93 12.42
C ASP A 96 1.48 -9.10 11.61
N ALA A 97 0.21 -9.46 11.85
CA ALA A 97 -0.50 -10.54 11.14
C ALA A 97 -1.41 -10.04 10.00
N TYR A 98 -1.42 -8.73 9.71
CA TYR A 98 -2.33 -8.15 8.73
C TYR A 98 -1.99 -8.63 7.31
N GLY A 99 -2.99 -9.13 6.58
CA GLY A 99 -2.83 -9.69 5.24
C GLY A 99 -2.50 -11.19 5.20
N ASP A 100 -2.14 -11.80 6.32
CA ASP A 100 -1.83 -13.24 6.41
C ASP A 100 -3.04 -14.11 6.81
N ASP A 101 -4.12 -13.50 7.28
CA ASP A 101 -5.27 -14.21 7.85
C ASP A 101 -6.39 -14.53 6.84
N GLY A 102 -6.26 -14.04 5.61
CA GLY A 102 -7.21 -14.26 4.52
C GLY A 102 -8.60 -13.64 4.73
N ASN A 103 -8.79 -12.79 5.76
CA ASN A 103 -10.08 -12.17 6.07
C ASN A 103 -10.19 -10.71 5.62
N ASN A 104 -9.07 -10.08 5.28
CA ASN A 104 -9.01 -8.68 4.88
C ASN A 104 -8.60 -8.59 3.42
N ASP A 105 -9.30 -7.78 2.62
CA ASP A 105 -8.87 -7.39 1.27
C ASP A 105 -7.64 -6.46 1.43
N PRO A 106 -6.42 -7.01 1.33
CA PRO A 106 -5.23 -6.28 1.69
C PRO A 106 -4.88 -5.30 0.58
N HIS A 107 -4.42 -4.11 0.98
CA HIS A 107 -3.88 -3.14 0.05
C HIS A 107 -2.37 -3.27 0.01
N TYR A 108 -1.79 -3.05 -1.16
CA TYR A 108 -0.38 -3.25 -1.42
C TYR A 108 0.20 -2.04 -2.11
N ALA A 109 1.27 -1.49 -1.51
CA ALA A 109 2.07 -0.47 -2.16
C ALA A 109 3.06 -1.15 -3.12
N GLU A 110 2.92 -0.84 -4.40
CA GLU A 110 3.74 -1.40 -5.48
C GLU A 110 4.56 -0.32 -6.16
N CYS A 111 5.77 -0.67 -6.59
CA CYS A 111 6.64 0.20 -7.36
C CYS A 111 7.28 -0.58 -8.50
N PHE A 112 6.89 -0.24 -9.73
CA PHE A 112 7.41 -0.83 -10.95
C PHE A 112 8.62 -0.05 -11.43
N GLN A 113 9.76 -0.71 -11.58
CA GLN A 113 10.95 -0.04 -12.12
C GLN A 113 10.79 0.17 -13.63
N LEU A 114 10.73 1.43 -14.06
CA LEU A 114 10.73 1.81 -15.46
C LEU A 114 12.15 1.85 -16.03
N PRO A 115 12.38 1.37 -17.27
CA PRO A 115 13.67 1.48 -17.93
C PRO A 115 13.96 2.94 -18.28
N ALA A 116 15.05 3.50 -17.73
CA ALA A 116 15.53 4.83 -18.10
C ALA A 116 16.81 4.72 -18.96
N PRO A 117 16.92 5.43 -20.10
CA PRO A 117 18.10 5.38 -20.98
C PRO A 117 19.41 5.79 -20.31
N SER A 118 19.34 6.56 -19.22
CA SER A 118 20.49 7.06 -18.47
C SER A 118 21.04 6.06 -17.43
N GLY A 119 20.41 4.90 -17.27
CA GLY A 119 20.69 3.96 -16.17
C GLY A 119 20.14 4.42 -14.81
N SER A 120 19.44 5.56 -14.75
CA SER A 120 18.72 6.00 -13.56
C SER A 120 17.58 5.03 -13.24
N LYS A 121 17.26 4.88 -11.95
CA LYS A 121 16.08 4.12 -11.52
C LYS A 121 14.92 5.09 -11.40
N VAL A 122 13.85 4.83 -12.15
CA VAL A 122 12.57 5.52 -12.01
C VAL A 122 11.56 4.46 -11.62
N PHE A 123 10.77 4.75 -10.60
CA PHE A 123 9.71 3.88 -10.12
C PHE A 123 8.37 4.49 -10.48
N TYR A 124 7.45 3.70 -11.02
CA TYR A 124 6.05 4.07 -11.16
C TYR A 124 5.27 3.31 -10.11
N CYS A 125 4.59 4.02 -9.21
CA CYS A 125 4.06 3.40 -7.99
C CYS A 125 2.55 3.57 -7.88
N CYS A 126 1.90 2.59 -7.25
CA CYS A 126 0.48 2.58 -6.96
C CYS A 126 0.19 1.91 -5.61
N VAL A 127 -1.01 2.12 -5.11
CA VAL A 127 -1.61 1.26 -4.08
C VAL A 127 -2.65 0.39 -4.77
N ALA A 128 -2.50 -0.93 -4.66
CA ALA A 128 -3.38 -1.91 -5.27
C ALA A 128 -4.19 -2.66 -4.21
N GLU A 129 -5.51 -2.71 -4.38
CA GLU A 129 -6.44 -3.54 -3.62
C GLU A 129 -6.65 -4.87 -4.37
N LEU A 130 -6.46 -6.00 -3.68
CA LEU A 130 -6.78 -7.32 -4.21
C LEU A 130 -8.18 -7.77 -3.77
N ALA A 131 -9.19 -7.44 -4.55
CA ALA A 131 -10.59 -7.73 -4.24
C ALA A 131 -11.04 -9.13 -4.75
N GLY A 132 -10.27 -10.17 -4.43
CA GLY A 132 -10.60 -11.57 -4.77
C GLY A 132 -11.05 -11.78 -6.23
N GLN A 133 -12.33 -12.12 -6.45
CA GLN A 133 -12.90 -12.36 -7.78
C GLN A 133 -13.17 -11.09 -8.60
N SER A 134 -13.19 -9.92 -7.97
CA SER A 134 -13.41 -8.63 -8.62
C SER A 134 -12.16 -8.07 -9.30
N GLY A 135 -10.99 -8.70 -9.07
CA GLY A 135 -9.73 -8.33 -9.69
C GLY A 135 -8.91 -7.36 -8.85
N ILE A 136 -7.99 -6.66 -9.50
CA ILE A 136 -7.05 -5.71 -8.88
C ILE A 136 -7.52 -4.29 -9.18
N PHE A 137 -7.69 -3.48 -8.15
CA PHE A 137 -7.99 -2.06 -8.28
C PHE A 137 -6.77 -1.26 -7.82
N ALA A 138 -6.22 -0.40 -8.68
CA ALA A 138 -5.00 0.33 -8.38
C ALA A 138 -5.19 1.85 -8.42
N ASP A 139 -4.87 2.51 -7.32
CA ASP A 139 -4.73 3.95 -7.22
C ASP A 139 -3.29 4.34 -7.52
N TRP A 140 -3.07 5.07 -8.62
CA TRP A 140 -1.74 5.42 -9.10
C TRP A 140 -1.22 6.70 -8.45
N TYR A 141 -0.01 6.63 -7.88
CA TYR A 141 0.63 7.73 -7.15
C TYR A 141 1.72 8.45 -7.96
N GLY A 142 1.94 8.07 -9.21
CA GLY A 142 2.89 8.71 -10.10
C GLY A 142 4.29 8.10 -10.05
N CYS A 143 5.27 8.89 -10.49
CA CYS A 143 6.66 8.46 -10.60
C CYS A 143 7.55 9.02 -9.49
N TYR A 144 8.49 8.21 -9.04
CA TYR A 144 9.46 8.52 -7.99
C TYR A 144 10.86 8.13 -8.43
N LEU A 145 11.88 8.84 -7.94
CA LEU A 145 13.28 8.46 -8.17
C LEU A 145 13.77 7.46 -7.11
N ASP A 146 13.12 7.44 -5.96
CA ASP A 146 13.39 6.56 -4.85
C ASP A 146 12.09 5.98 -4.28
N ARG A 147 12.09 4.70 -3.90
CA ARG A 147 10.90 4.05 -3.32
C ARG A 147 10.54 4.61 -1.95
N GLY A 148 11.52 5.08 -1.18
CA GLY A 148 11.32 5.72 0.11
C GLY A 148 10.50 7.00 0.00
N GLU A 149 10.67 7.79 -1.08
CA GLU A 149 9.84 8.97 -1.34
C GLU A 149 8.36 8.61 -1.50
N PHE A 150 8.07 7.50 -2.18
CA PHE A 150 6.71 6.98 -2.29
C PHE A 150 6.16 6.54 -0.93
N PHE A 151 6.93 5.78 -0.14
CA PHE A 151 6.47 5.35 1.18
C PHE A 151 6.27 6.53 2.16
N ASP A 152 7.12 7.54 2.11
CA ASP A 152 6.94 8.77 2.88
C ASP A 152 5.66 9.51 2.46
N ARG A 153 5.34 9.51 1.16
CA ARG A 153 4.08 10.05 0.66
C ARG A 153 2.88 9.26 1.18
N LEU A 154 2.92 7.94 1.15
CA LEU A 154 1.86 7.10 1.70
C LEU A 154 1.66 7.37 3.20
N ARG A 155 2.74 7.47 3.98
CA ARG A 155 2.64 7.84 5.41
C ARG A 155 2.01 9.22 5.61
N HIS A 156 2.34 10.20 4.76
CA HIS A 156 1.71 11.52 4.79
C HIS A 156 0.20 11.43 4.53
N ASP A 157 -0.20 10.63 3.53
CA ASP A 157 -1.60 10.46 3.13
C ASP A 157 -2.38 9.55 4.09
N GLY A 158 -1.76 9.09 5.18
CA GLY A 158 -2.41 8.35 6.25
C GLY A 158 -2.44 6.84 6.04
N TYR A 159 -1.49 6.28 5.29
CA TYR A 159 -1.30 4.83 5.23
C TYR A 159 -0.33 4.38 6.32
N TRP A 160 -0.60 3.20 6.89
CA TRP A 160 0.42 2.44 7.60
C TRP A 160 1.14 1.55 6.60
N VAL A 161 2.47 1.69 6.51
CA VAL A 161 3.32 0.86 5.66
C VAL A 161 3.89 -0.27 6.49
N LEU A 162 3.45 -1.50 6.24
CA LEU A 162 3.69 -2.66 7.12
C LEU A 162 5.05 -3.36 6.90
N SER A 163 5.85 -2.92 5.91
CA SER A 163 7.31 -3.24 5.87
C SER A 163 8.03 -2.79 7.13
N ASP A 164 7.51 -1.72 7.74
CA ASP A 164 8.03 -1.25 9.00
C ASP A 164 7.53 -2.18 10.10
N PRO A 165 8.42 -2.74 10.96
CA PRO A 165 8.01 -3.56 12.08
C PRO A 165 6.90 -2.86 12.86
N ALA A 166 5.86 -3.57 13.33
CA ALA A 166 4.74 -2.92 14.00
C ALA A 166 5.22 -1.93 15.07
N SER A 167 6.26 -2.27 15.84
CA SER A 167 6.95 -1.41 16.81
C SER A 167 7.33 0.02 16.36
N ARG A 168 7.44 0.30 15.05
CA ARG A 168 7.74 1.63 14.50
C ARG A 168 6.51 2.55 14.41
N ILE A 169 5.29 1.99 14.39
CA ILE A 169 4.07 2.81 14.41
C ILE A 169 3.96 3.42 15.83
N PRO A 170 3.82 4.73 16.02
CA PRO A 170 3.75 5.33 17.36
C PRO A 170 2.55 4.81 18.17
N ASN A 171 2.73 4.59 19.48
CA ASN A 171 1.64 4.14 20.36
C ASN A 171 0.44 5.08 20.33
N ASP A 172 0.69 6.40 20.32
CA ASP A 172 -0.37 7.40 20.27
C ASP A 172 -1.20 7.29 18.99
N THR A 173 -0.60 6.87 17.87
CA THR A 173 -1.30 6.60 16.61
C THR A 173 -2.24 5.40 16.74
N ILE A 174 -1.80 4.33 17.44
CA ILE A 174 -2.65 3.17 17.72
C ILE A 174 -3.81 3.56 18.66
N PHE A 175 -3.51 4.28 19.74
CA PHE A 175 -4.53 4.70 20.70
C PHE A 175 -5.54 5.68 20.13
N ALA A 176 -5.12 6.57 19.23
CA ALA A 176 -6.04 7.46 18.53
C ALA A 176 -7.13 6.67 17.80
N ARG A 177 -6.83 5.49 17.25
CA ARG A 177 -7.80 4.63 16.57
C ARG A 177 -8.78 3.95 17.53
N TRP A 178 -8.35 3.69 18.77
CA TRP A 178 -9.18 3.13 19.83
C TRP A 178 -10.16 4.15 20.41
N TYR A 179 -9.68 5.37 20.65
CA TYR A 179 -10.41 6.40 21.39
C TYR A 179 -11.14 7.41 20.50
N HIS A 180 -10.69 7.53 19.25
CA HIS A 180 -11.24 8.45 18.25
C HIS A 180 -11.34 7.75 16.88
N PRO A 181 -12.15 6.67 16.76
CA PRO A 181 -12.37 6.05 15.46
C PRO A 181 -12.90 7.10 14.49
N GLU A 182 -12.20 7.33 13.38
CA GLU A 182 -12.67 8.26 12.34
C GLU A 182 -14.03 7.75 11.85
N ARG A 183 -15.07 8.59 11.96
CA ARG A 183 -16.40 8.25 11.45
C ARG A 183 -16.30 8.03 9.94
N ARG A 184 -16.75 6.87 9.46
CA ARG A 184 -16.99 6.61 8.03
C ARG A 184 -17.80 7.77 7.44
N ILE A 185 -17.25 8.44 6.42
CA ILE A 185 -17.99 9.36 5.55
C ILE A 185 -18.57 8.54 4.39
#